data_AF-A0A5M4D552-F1
#
_entry.id   AF-A0A5M4D552-F1
#
_cell.length_a   1.000
_cell.length_b   1.000
_cell.length_c   1.000
_cell.angle_alpha   90.00
_cell.angle_beta   90.00
_cell.angle_gamma   90.00
#
_symmetry.space_group_name_H-M   'P 1'
#
loop_
_entity.id
_entity.type
_entity.pdbx_description
1 polymer ?
#
loop_
_entity_poly.entity_id
_entity_poly.type
_entity_poly.pdbx_seq_one_letter_code
_entity_poly.pdbx_strand_id
1 'polypeptide(L)'
;MRLIGNLLVWICLAIGLLAATSIYTWPVGADASADVRFELGVGADGKRRRAQLLRDVKSPEGAVVARSDAALDPSTLADIRQAGVARVMVKHPAGAGGALLSRWSGKWVFLSAVGGLLVGAFLIRRAARRAAVQSAGEHTVQRPEDLVVRLRDELSALRARLPGLSDDAARLRAIIEQLGEVQAALVPAFVETRPVLIAQRGLGGYARVMDLFAAAERKVNRAWSAAADGVLHESQSAIDEAATACEQLVRCVAPA
;
A
#
# COMPACT_ATOMS: atom_id res chain seq x y z
N MET A 1 8.14 17.52 -9.65
CA MET A 1 6.94 16.65 -9.81
C MET A 1 6.39 16.07 -8.50
N ARG A 2 7.23 15.65 -7.52
CA ARG A 2 6.74 15.13 -6.22
C ARG A 2 5.87 16.12 -5.44
N LEU A 3 6.25 17.39 -5.40
CA LEU A 3 5.45 18.48 -4.78
C LEU A 3 4.05 18.60 -5.39
N ILE A 4 3.94 18.57 -6.73
CA ILE A 4 2.66 18.66 -7.45
C ILE A 4 1.79 17.44 -7.15
N GLY A 5 2.37 16.22 -7.13
CA GLY A 5 1.65 15.00 -6.79
C GLY A 5 1.12 15.00 -5.35
N ASN A 6 1.94 15.43 -4.39
CA ASN A 6 1.53 15.54 -2.99
C ASN A 6 0.44 16.60 -2.80
N LEU A 7 0.57 17.77 -3.43
CA LEU A 7 -0.43 18.83 -3.37
C LEU A 7 -1.78 18.36 -3.94
N LEU A 8 -1.76 17.65 -5.07
CA LEU A 8 -2.97 17.08 -5.68
C LEU A 8 -3.65 16.09 -4.73
N VAL A 9 -2.89 15.19 -4.09
CA VAL A 9 -3.41 14.23 -3.11
C VAL A 9 -4.09 14.95 -1.95
N TRP A 10 -3.47 15.99 -1.38
CA TRP A 10 -4.06 16.76 -0.29
C TRP A 10 -5.35 17.50 -0.68
N ILE A 11 -5.36 18.14 -1.86
CA ILE A 11 -6.54 18.83 -2.37
C ILE A 11 -7.68 17.84 -2.59
N CYS A 12 -7.40 16.71 -3.24
CA CYS A 12 -8.41 15.67 -3.46
C CYS A 12 -8.91 15.05 -2.15
N LEU A 13 -8.04 14.85 -1.16
CA LEU A 13 -8.44 14.35 0.15
C LEU A 13 -9.39 15.34 0.85
N ALA A 14 -9.06 16.63 0.87
CA ALA A 14 -9.89 17.66 1.48
C ALA A 14 -11.27 17.77 0.79
N ILE A 15 -11.28 17.81 -0.54
CA ILE A 15 -12.52 17.86 -1.34
C ILE A 15 -13.35 16.59 -1.13
N GLY A 16 -12.71 15.42 -1.12
CA GLY A 16 -13.37 14.14 -0.89
C GLY A 16 -14.01 14.06 0.50
N LEU A 17 -13.32 14.56 1.53
CA LEU A 17 -13.85 14.61 2.90
C LEU A 17 -15.08 15.54 2.98
N LEU A 18 -14.98 16.74 2.41
CA LEU A 18 -16.10 17.68 2.35
C LEU A 18 -17.29 17.07 1.60
N ALA A 19 -17.05 16.44 0.45
CA ALA A 19 -18.07 15.75 -0.31
C ALA A 19 -18.70 14.61 0.52
N ALA A 20 -17.90 13.81 1.22
CA ALA A 20 -18.40 12.73 2.07
C ALA A 20 -19.34 13.23 3.17
N THR A 21 -19.01 14.34 3.83
CA THR A 21 -19.90 14.92 4.87
C THR A 21 -21.25 15.36 4.31
N SER A 22 -21.33 15.72 3.02
CA SER A 22 -22.58 16.12 2.39
C SER A 22 -23.62 14.99 2.31
N ILE A 23 -23.21 13.73 2.50
CA ILE A 23 -24.12 12.57 2.52
C ILE A 23 -25.19 12.69 3.62
N TYR A 24 -24.87 13.38 4.70
CA TYR A 24 -25.78 13.61 5.82
C TYR A 24 -26.65 14.85 5.61
N THR A 25 -26.32 15.71 4.64
CA THR A 25 -27.03 16.98 4.39
C THR A 25 -28.05 16.86 3.27
N TRP A 26 -29.32 16.85 3.64
CA TRP A 26 -30.41 16.60 2.71
C TRP A 26 -31.18 17.91 2.47
N PRO A 27 -31.52 18.25 1.21
CA PRO A 27 -32.36 19.41 0.96
C PRO A 27 -33.74 19.17 1.59
N VAL A 28 -34.39 20.24 2.05
CA VAL A 28 -35.83 20.27 2.31
C VAL A 28 -36.41 21.06 1.14
N GLY A 29 -37.09 20.37 0.23
CA GLY A 29 -37.52 20.96 -1.03
C GLY A 29 -38.67 21.93 -0.76
N ALA A 30 -38.89 22.90 -1.67
CA ALA A 30 -40.06 23.76 -1.59
C ALA A 30 -41.36 22.96 -1.80
N ASP A 31 -41.29 21.86 -2.56
CA ASP A 31 -42.41 20.98 -2.86
C ASP A 31 -42.43 19.76 -1.91
N ALA A 32 -43.62 19.43 -1.41
CA ALA A 32 -43.90 18.25 -0.59
C ALA A 32 -43.73 16.94 -1.37
N SER A 33 -43.83 16.96 -2.70
CA SER A 33 -43.58 15.79 -3.55
C SER A 33 -42.15 15.24 -3.41
N ALA A 34 -41.19 16.09 -3.03
CA ALA A 34 -39.79 15.71 -2.81
C ALA A 34 -39.55 15.02 -1.45
N ASP A 35 -40.54 14.97 -0.57
CA ASP A 35 -40.41 14.44 0.79
C ASP A 35 -40.31 12.90 0.81
N VAL A 36 -40.69 12.24 -0.29
CA VAL A 36 -40.54 10.78 -0.51
C VAL A 36 -39.11 10.30 -0.28
N ARG A 37 -38.10 11.16 -0.48
CA ARG A 37 -36.69 10.78 -0.22
C ARG A 37 -36.45 10.40 1.24
N PHE A 38 -37.17 11.00 2.19
CA PHE A 38 -37.02 10.74 3.63
C PHE A 38 -37.70 9.46 4.10
N GLU A 39 -38.43 8.76 3.21
CA GLU A 39 -38.99 7.44 3.50
C GLU A 39 -37.90 6.37 3.31
N LEU A 40 -37.61 5.65 4.39
CA LEU A 40 -36.53 4.67 4.48
C LEU A 40 -36.99 3.24 4.14
N GLY A 41 -38.29 3.05 3.92
CA GLY A 41 -38.93 1.76 3.69
C GLY A 41 -40.01 1.46 4.73
N VAL A 42 -40.55 0.24 4.69
CA VAL A 42 -41.54 -0.25 5.66
C VAL A 42 -40.83 -1.20 6.62
N GLY A 43 -41.00 -0.98 7.92
CA GLY A 43 -40.47 -1.86 8.97
C GLY A 43 -41.19 -3.21 9.00
N ALA A 44 -40.63 -4.17 9.73
CA ALA A 44 -41.26 -5.48 9.94
C ALA A 44 -42.62 -5.39 10.65
N ASP A 45 -42.89 -4.27 11.30
CA ASP A 45 -44.14 -3.89 11.95
C ASP A 45 -45.17 -3.24 11.00
N GLY A 46 -44.88 -3.17 9.70
CA GLY A 46 -45.74 -2.52 8.72
C GLY A 46 -45.73 -0.99 8.76
N LYS A 47 -44.95 -0.37 9.65
CA LYS A 47 -44.86 1.10 9.74
C LYS A 47 -43.81 1.64 8.78
N ARG A 48 -44.12 2.76 8.12
CA ARG A 48 -43.13 3.47 7.30
C ARG A 48 -42.02 4.00 8.20
N ARG A 49 -40.78 3.52 7.99
CA ARG A 49 -39.60 4.06 8.65
C ARG A 49 -39.22 5.35 7.95
N ARG A 50 -38.97 6.41 8.73
CA ARG A 50 -38.54 7.71 8.20
C ARG A 50 -37.17 8.10 8.73
N ALA A 51 -36.50 8.93 7.95
CA ALA A 51 -35.25 9.56 8.32
C ALA A 51 -35.41 10.35 9.62
N GLN A 52 -34.38 10.34 10.46
CA GLN A 52 -34.35 11.06 11.73
C GLN A 52 -33.31 12.17 11.69
N LEU A 53 -33.60 13.28 12.37
CA LEU A 53 -32.68 14.40 12.48
C LEU A 53 -31.43 14.05 13.29
N LEU A 54 -30.27 14.39 12.75
CA LEU A 54 -28.97 14.24 13.42
C LEU A 54 -28.78 15.26 14.54
N ARG A 55 -29.29 16.46 14.38
CA ARG A 55 -29.15 17.58 15.30
C ARG A 55 -30.40 18.45 15.29
N ASP A 56 -30.55 19.29 16.30
CA ASP A 56 -31.60 20.30 16.35
C ASP A 56 -31.55 21.18 15.09
N VAL A 57 -32.73 21.45 14.54
CA VAL A 57 -32.94 22.38 13.44
C VAL A 57 -33.44 23.68 14.02
N LYS A 58 -32.68 24.76 13.78
CA LYS A 58 -33.03 26.11 14.20
C LYS A 58 -33.46 26.93 12.99
N SER A 59 -34.43 27.82 13.19
CA SER A 59 -34.78 28.84 12.20
C SER A 59 -33.62 29.83 12.04
N PRO A 60 -33.61 30.66 10.98
CA PRO A 60 -32.67 31.76 10.83
C PRO A 60 -32.63 32.70 12.04
N GLU A 61 -33.76 32.83 12.75
CA GLU A 61 -33.93 33.64 13.97
C GLU A 61 -33.43 32.92 15.25
N GLY A 62 -32.99 31.67 15.13
CA GLY A 62 -32.42 30.88 16.22
C GLY A 62 -33.42 30.04 17.03
N ALA A 63 -34.72 30.11 16.71
CA ALA A 63 -35.75 29.30 17.37
C ALA A 63 -35.63 27.83 16.96
N VAL A 64 -35.78 26.90 17.91
CA VAL A 64 -35.74 25.46 17.62
C VAL A 64 -37.04 25.03 16.95
N VAL A 65 -36.95 24.62 15.68
CA VAL A 65 -38.08 24.20 14.85
C VAL A 65 -38.33 22.70 15.00
N ALA A 66 -37.25 21.92 15.09
CA ALA A 66 -37.32 20.48 15.32
C ALA A 66 -36.11 20.02 16.15
N ARG A 67 -36.35 19.07 17.07
CA ARG A 67 -35.29 18.52 17.93
C ARG A 67 -34.53 17.39 17.23
N SER A 68 -33.32 17.12 17.70
CA SER A 68 -32.58 15.90 17.37
C SER A 68 -33.45 14.67 17.59
N ASP A 69 -33.26 13.63 16.77
CA ASP A 69 -34.03 12.37 16.79
C ASP A 69 -35.50 12.46 16.38
N ALA A 70 -36.03 13.67 16.13
CA ALA A 70 -37.36 13.78 15.55
C ALA A 70 -37.40 13.11 14.17
N ALA A 71 -38.45 12.33 13.93
CA ALA A 71 -38.73 11.74 12.64
C ALA A 71 -39.10 12.84 11.64
N LEU A 72 -38.62 12.71 10.41
CA LEU A 72 -38.95 13.62 9.31
C LEU A 72 -40.30 13.25 8.69
N ASP A 73 -41.36 13.42 9.49
CA ASP A 73 -42.75 13.30 9.08
C ASP A 73 -43.21 14.52 8.26
N PRO A 74 -44.32 14.45 7.51
CA PRO A 74 -44.74 15.54 6.63
C PRO A 74 -45.04 16.83 7.39
N SER A 75 -45.54 16.72 8.63
CA SER A 75 -45.76 17.86 9.53
C SER A 75 -44.44 18.52 9.91
N THR A 76 -43.46 17.75 10.40
CA THR A 76 -42.13 18.25 10.75
C THR A 76 -41.41 18.88 9.56
N LEU A 77 -41.54 18.30 8.37
CA LEU A 77 -40.99 18.86 7.14
C LEU A 77 -41.70 20.16 6.73
N ALA A 78 -43.02 20.27 6.94
CA ALA A 78 -43.76 21.50 6.73
C ALA A 78 -43.31 22.61 7.70
N ASP A 79 -43.11 22.30 8.98
CA ASP A 79 -42.61 23.25 9.98
C ASP A 79 -41.20 23.75 9.63
N ILE A 80 -40.30 22.84 9.26
CA ILE A 80 -38.94 23.16 8.82
C ILE A 80 -38.95 24.04 7.56
N ARG A 81 -39.86 23.78 6.62
CA ARG A 81 -40.02 24.56 5.39
C ARG A 81 -40.58 25.95 5.68
N GLN A 82 -41.60 26.07 6.53
CA GLN A 82 -42.16 27.35 6.96
C GLN A 82 -41.13 28.21 7.69
N ALA A 83 -40.25 27.57 8.47
CA ALA A 83 -39.13 28.24 9.12
C ALA A 83 -37.98 28.64 8.16
N GLY A 84 -38.12 28.43 6.85
CA GLY A 84 -37.13 28.83 5.84
C GLY A 84 -35.85 27.99 5.83
N VAL A 85 -35.84 26.81 6.46
CA VAL A 85 -34.65 25.96 6.51
C VAL A 85 -34.54 25.12 5.25
N ALA A 86 -33.54 25.41 4.42
CA ALA A 86 -33.35 24.74 3.12
C ALA A 86 -32.71 23.35 3.21
N ARG A 87 -31.96 23.04 4.28
CA ARG A 87 -31.22 21.78 4.42
C ARG A 87 -31.22 21.28 5.86
N VAL A 88 -31.35 19.97 6.02
CA VAL A 88 -31.33 19.28 7.32
C VAL A 88 -30.26 18.18 7.36
N MET A 89 -29.75 17.89 8.55
CA MET A 89 -28.82 16.77 8.75
C MET A 89 -29.55 15.53 9.24
N VAL A 90 -29.29 14.37 8.63
CA VAL A 90 -30.00 13.11 8.88
C VAL A 90 -29.06 12.06 9.49
N LYS A 91 -29.47 11.31 10.52
CA LYS A 91 -28.64 10.27 11.19
C LYS A 91 -28.36 9.07 10.30
N HIS A 92 -29.42 8.53 9.71
CA HIS A 92 -29.38 7.33 8.90
C HIS A 92 -29.97 7.65 7.53
N PRO A 93 -29.15 8.02 6.53
CA PRO A 93 -29.61 8.12 5.16
C PRO A 93 -29.94 6.70 4.69
N ALA A 94 -31.16 6.22 4.89
CA ALA A 94 -31.44 4.82 4.60
C ALA A 94 -31.67 4.55 3.11
N GLY A 95 -31.26 3.34 2.75
CA GLY A 95 -31.23 2.77 1.42
C GLY A 95 -30.17 1.66 1.44
N ALA A 96 -30.59 0.40 1.50
CA ALA A 96 -29.69 -0.74 1.45
C ALA A 96 -29.07 -0.85 0.05
N GLY A 97 -27.78 -0.51 -0.08
CA GLY A 97 -27.00 -0.63 -1.33
C GLY A 97 -27.50 0.25 -2.48
N GLY A 98 -26.61 0.74 -3.35
CA GLY A 98 -26.92 1.42 -4.64
C GLY A 98 -27.76 2.71 -4.61
N ALA A 99 -28.94 2.71 -4.01
CA ALA A 99 -29.89 3.82 -3.85
C ALA A 99 -29.31 5.00 -3.07
N LEU A 100 -28.43 4.76 -2.09
CA LEU A 100 -27.70 5.80 -1.36
C LEU A 100 -26.82 6.61 -2.31
N LEU A 101 -26.05 5.93 -3.17
CA LEU A 101 -25.18 6.56 -4.16
C LEU A 101 -26.01 7.31 -5.21
N SER A 102 -27.19 6.81 -5.58
CA SER A 102 -28.07 7.50 -6.53
C SER A 102 -28.55 8.86 -5.99
N ARG A 103 -28.96 8.89 -4.71
CA ARG A 103 -29.55 10.05 -4.02
C ARG A 103 -28.53 11.07 -3.51
N TRP A 104 -27.25 10.70 -3.47
CA TRP A 104 -26.20 11.58 -2.98
C TRP A 104 -25.84 12.67 -4.00
N SER A 105 -26.12 13.92 -3.66
CA SER A 105 -25.82 15.08 -4.52
C SER A 105 -24.32 15.28 -4.77
N GLY A 106 -23.47 14.97 -3.78
CA GLY A 106 -22.01 15.14 -3.86
C GLY A 106 -21.26 14.01 -4.57
N LYS A 107 -21.95 13.00 -5.12
CA LYS A 107 -21.32 11.78 -5.65
C LYS A 107 -20.27 12.04 -6.74
N TRP A 108 -20.52 12.98 -7.63
CA TRP A 108 -19.60 13.29 -8.73
C TRP A 108 -18.33 14.00 -8.25
N VAL A 109 -18.47 14.89 -7.25
CA VAL A 109 -17.33 15.57 -6.62
C VAL A 109 -16.48 14.59 -5.81
N PHE A 110 -17.12 13.66 -5.11
CA PHE A 110 -16.40 12.61 -4.41
C PHE A 110 -15.69 11.66 -5.39
N LEU A 111 -16.36 11.23 -6.46
CA LEU A 111 -15.78 10.34 -7.45
C LEU A 111 -14.60 11.00 -8.18
N SER A 112 -14.69 12.29 -8.49
CA SER A 112 -13.56 13.03 -9.07
C SER A 112 -12.40 13.18 -8.10
N ALA A 113 -12.67 13.39 -6.80
CA ALA A 113 -11.64 13.39 -5.76
C ALA A 113 -10.95 12.02 -5.63
N VAL A 114 -11.70 10.92 -5.66
CA VAL A 114 -11.13 9.56 -5.68
C VAL A 114 -10.28 9.34 -6.93
N GLY A 115 -10.77 9.74 -8.11
CA GLY A 115 -9.99 9.69 -9.35
C GLY A 115 -8.69 10.50 -9.26
N GLY A 116 -8.76 11.71 -8.72
CA GLY A 116 -7.59 12.56 -8.51
C GLY A 116 -6.57 11.96 -7.53
N LEU A 117 -7.01 11.28 -6.46
CA LEU A 117 -6.14 10.54 -5.55
C LEU A 117 -5.40 9.41 -6.28
N LEU A 118 -6.10 8.63 -7.10
CA LEU A 118 -5.49 7.55 -7.88
C LEU A 118 -4.46 8.09 -8.88
N VAL A 119 -4.79 9.17 -9.58
CA VAL A 119 -3.87 9.84 -10.51
C VAL A 119 -2.66 10.42 -9.77
N GLY A 120 -2.87 11.09 -8.63
CA GLY A 120 -1.80 11.62 -7.79
C GLY A 120 -0.84 10.53 -7.31
N ALA A 121 -1.38 9.43 -6.77
CA ALA A 121 -0.60 8.27 -6.35
C ALA A 121 0.19 7.65 -7.52
N PHE A 122 -0.43 7.54 -8.71
CA PHE A 122 0.22 7.05 -9.91
C PHE A 122 1.38 7.96 -10.36
N LEU A 123 1.19 9.28 -10.34
CA LEU A 123 2.23 10.25 -10.69
C LEU A 123 3.40 10.20 -9.70
N ILE A 124 3.12 10.11 -8.40
CA ILE A 124 4.15 9.95 -7.35
C ILE A 124 4.94 8.67 -7.59
N ARG A 125 4.25 7.55 -7.86
CA ARG A 125 4.88 6.25 -8.14
C ARG A 125 5.74 6.28 -9.41
N ARG A 126 5.25 6.91 -10.48
CA ARG A 126 6.01 7.07 -11.74
C ARG A 126 7.22 7.99 -11.56
N ALA A 127 7.11 9.05 -10.77
CA ALA A 127 8.22 9.95 -10.48
C ALA A 127 9.29 9.26 -9.61
N ALA A 128 8.89 8.46 -8.62
CA ALA A 128 9.80 7.66 -7.82
C ALA A 128 10.55 6.61 -8.66
N ARG A 129 9.85 5.94 -9.59
CA ARG A 129 10.48 5.03 -10.55
C ARG A 129 11.50 5.73 -11.45
N ARG A 130 11.15 6.89 -12.00
CA ARG A 130 12.07 7.67 -12.84
C ARG A 130 13.30 8.16 -12.07
N ALA A 131 13.11 8.63 -10.84
CA ALA A 131 14.22 9.04 -9.99
C ALA A 131 15.13 7.86 -9.64
N ALA A 132 14.59 6.68 -9.34
CA ALA A 132 15.40 5.49 -9.10
C ALA A 132 16.21 5.07 -10.34
N VAL A 133 15.64 5.20 -11.54
CA VAL A 133 16.34 4.91 -12.80
C VAL A 133 17.39 5.98 -13.14
N GLN A 134 17.12 7.26 -12.86
CA GLN A 134 18.07 8.36 -13.11
C GLN A 134 19.22 8.39 -12.10
N SER A 135 18.95 8.15 -10.81
CA SER A 135 20.00 8.03 -9.79
C SER A 135 20.89 6.81 -10.00
N ALA A 136 20.39 5.76 -10.68
CA ALA A 136 21.21 4.64 -11.13
C ALA A 136 22.16 4.98 -12.29
N GLY A 137 22.03 6.17 -12.91
CA GLY A 137 22.91 6.64 -13.98
C GLY A 137 24.06 7.54 -13.51
N GLU A 138 24.01 8.08 -12.29
CA GLU A 138 24.91 9.17 -11.86
C GLU A 138 25.76 8.81 -10.62
N HIS A 139 25.30 7.85 -9.80
CA HIS A 139 26.14 7.12 -8.86
C HIS A 139 26.35 5.70 -9.40
N THR A 140 27.54 5.13 -9.22
CA THR A 140 27.86 3.72 -9.48
C THR A 140 27.09 2.80 -8.54
N VAL A 141 25.76 2.90 -8.52
CA VAL A 141 24.87 2.02 -7.77
C VAL A 141 24.92 0.69 -8.49
N GLN A 142 25.68 -0.25 -7.92
CA GLN A 142 25.76 -1.62 -8.41
C GLN A 142 24.34 -2.15 -8.55
N ARG A 143 24.01 -2.68 -9.72
CA ARG A 143 22.65 -3.17 -9.96
C ARG A 143 22.45 -4.44 -9.11
N PRO A 144 21.27 -4.62 -8.50
CA PRO A 144 20.99 -5.81 -7.71
C PRO A 144 21.22 -7.11 -8.49
N GLU A 145 20.96 -7.09 -9.80
CA GLU A 145 21.22 -8.22 -10.70
C GLU A 145 22.71 -8.56 -10.78
N ASP A 146 23.57 -7.54 -10.93
CA ASP A 146 25.02 -7.70 -11.04
C ASP A 146 25.61 -8.25 -9.73
N LEU A 147 25.10 -7.80 -8.59
CA LEU A 147 25.52 -8.26 -7.27
C LEU A 147 25.19 -9.72 -7.02
N VAL A 148 23.97 -10.14 -7.38
CA VAL A 148 23.54 -11.54 -7.23
C VAL A 148 24.31 -12.45 -8.19
N VAL A 149 24.55 -12.00 -9.42
CA VAL A 149 25.41 -12.71 -10.39
C VAL A 149 26.82 -12.88 -9.84
N ARG A 150 27.40 -11.82 -9.29
CA ARG A 150 28.73 -11.87 -8.67
C ARG A 150 28.76 -12.84 -7.48
N LEU A 151 27.75 -12.83 -6.61
CA LEU A 151 27.64 -13.77 -5.49
C LEU A 151 27.61 -15.23 -5.98
N ARG A 152 26.80 -15.52 -7.01
CA ARG A 152 26.77 -16.85 -7.64
C ARG A 152 28.14 -17.23 -8.20
N ASP A 153 28.80 -16.31 -8.89
CA ASP A 153 30.09 -16.58 -9.53
C ASP A 153 31.19 -16.85 -8.50
N GLU A 154 31.23 -16.10 -7.39
CA GLU A 154 32.15 -16.34 -6.27
C GLU A 154 31.95 -17.73 -5.66
N LEU A 155 30.70 -18.12 -5.39
CA LEU A 155 30.38 -19.47 -4.87
C LEU A 155 30.77 -20.57 -5.86
N SER A 156 30.54 -20.34 -7.15
CA SER A 156 30.86 -21.31 -8.20
C SER A 156 32.37 -21.46 -8.38
N ALA A 157 33.11 -20.35 -8.32
CA ALA A 157 34.56 -20.34 -8.36
C ALA A 157 35.16 -21.03 -7.14
N LEU A 158 34.63 -20.78 -5.93
CA LEU A 158 35.03 -21.48 -4.71
C LEU A 158 34.83 -22.98 -4.87
N ARG A 159 33.63 -23.40 -5.26
CA ARG A 159 33.27 -24.81 -5.47
C ARG A 159 34.20 -25.51 -6.45
N ALA A 160 34.51 -24.87 -7.58
CA ALA A 160 35.41 -25.42 -8.60
C ALA A 160 36.86 -25.52 -8.11
N ARG A 161 37.30 -24.62 -7.22
CA ARG A 161 38.66 -24.57 -6.70
C ARG A 161 38.94 -25.62 -5.61
N LEU A 162 37.95 -25.95 -4.78
CA LEU A 162 38.14 -26.83 -3.60
C LEU A 162 38.75 -28.22 -3.92
N PRO A 163 38.35 -28.95 -4.98
CA PRO A 163 38.93 -30.25 -5.28
C PRO A 163 40.43 -30.22 -5.59
N GLY A 164 40.93 -29.10 -6.12
CA GLY A 164 42.34 -28.93 -6.50
C GLY A 164 43.29 -28.57 -5.35
N LEU A 165 42.77 -28.36 -4.13
CA LEU A 165 43.58 -28.05 -2.96
C LEU A 165 44.11 -29.32 -2.30
N SER A 166 45.36 -29.24 -1.81
CA SER A 166 46.20 -30.37 -1.38
C SER A 166 45.66 -31.15 -0.18
N ASP A 167 45.00 -30.47 0.75
CA ASP A 167 44.54 -31.04 2.01
C ASP A 167 43.29 -30.31 2.55
N ASP A 168 42.65 -30.91 3.55
CA ASP A 168 41.43 -30.40 4.15
C ASP A 168 41.64 -29.06 4.88
N ALA A 169 42.82 -28.82 5.46
CA ALA A 169 43.12 -27.56 6.14
C ALA A 169 43.26 -26.40 5.13
N ALA A 170 43.83 -26.65 3.96
CA ALA A 170 43.88 -25.70 2.85
C ALA A 170 42.46 -25.39 2.33
N ARG A 171 41.60 -26.42 2.21
CA ARG A 171 40.19 -26.24 1.81
C ARG A 171 39.41 -25.40 2.81
N LEU A 172 39.48 -25.73 4.10
CA LEU A 172 38.80 -24.99 5.17
C LEU A 172 39.21 -23.51 5.17
N ARG A 173 40.52 -23.23 5.09
CA ARG A 173 41.04 -21.85 5.01
C ARG A 173 40.49 -21.09 3.80
N ALA A 174 40.51 -21.72 2.61
CA ALA A 174 39.98 -21.09 1.40
C ALA A 174 38.49 -20.76 1.50
N ILE A 175 37.70 -21.61 2.18
CA ILE A 175 36.28 -21.35 2.42
C ILE A 175 36.09 -20.17 3.37
N ILE A 176 36.79 -20.16 4.51
CA ILE A 176 36.67 -19.09 5.52
C ILE A 176 37.01 -17.74 4.91
N GLU A 177 38.12 -17.67 4.16
CA GLU A 177 38.60 -16.44 3.53
C GLU A 177 37.60 -15.95 2.47
N GLN A 178 37.25 -16.80 1.49
CA GLN A 178 36.41 -16.36 0.38
C GLN A 178 34.97 -16.07 0.80
N LEU A 179 34.37 -16.88 1.68
CA LEU A 179 33.02 -16.60 2.17
C LEU A 179 33.00 -15.42 3.14
N GLY A 180 34.09 -15.18 3.88
CA GLY A 180 34.26 -13.98 4.70
C GLY A 180 34.22 -12.71 3.84
N GLU A 181 34.96 -12.69 2.72
CA GLU A 181 34.94 -11.57 1.76
C GLU A 181 33.56 -11.38 1.13
N VAL A 182 32.88 -12.48 0.75
CA VAL A 182 31.52 -12.43 0.22
C VAL A 182 30.55 -11.79 1.23
N GLN A 183 30.61 -12.21 2.50
CA GLN A 183 29.76 -11.65 3.55
C GLN A 183 30.09 -10.19 3.87
N ALA A 184 31.36 -9.81 3.86
CA ALA A 184 31.79 -8.46 4.17
C ALA A 184 31.45 -7.46 3.04
N ALA A 185 31.57 -7.87 1.78
CA ALA A 185 31.44 -6.97 0.65
C ALA A 185 30.07 -7.06 -0.06
N LEU A 186 29.61 -8.27 -0.41
CA LEU A 186 28.45 -8.43 -1.30
C LEU A 186 27.12 -8.36 -0.55
N VAL A 187 27.06 -8.85 0.70
CA VAL A 187 25.82 -8.85 1.48
C VAL A 187 25.35 -7.41 1.80
N PRO A 188 26.19 -6.52 2.36
CA PRO A 188 25.79 -5.14 2.63
C PRO A 188 25.44 -4.39 1.35
N ALA A 189 26.26 -4.54 0.30
CA ALA A 189 26.02 -3.90 -0.99
C ALA A 189 24.66 -4.30 -1.58
N PHE A 190 24.26 -5.57 -1.45
CA PHE A 190 22.95 -6.01 -1.92
C PHE A 190 21.80 -5.39 -1.12
N VAL A 191 21.91 -5.32 0.21
CA VAL A 191 20.89 -4.71 1.07
C VAL A 191 20.70 -3.22 0.75
N GLU A 192 21.77 -2.51 0.40
CA GLU A 192 21.73 -1.10 -0.02
C GLU A 192 20.93 -0.88 -1.31
N THR A 193 20.78 -1.91 -2.17
CA THR A 193 19.94 -1.83 -3.39
C THR A 193 18.43 -1.86 -3.11
N ARG A 194 18.00 -1.95 -1.83
CA ARG A 194 16.59 -1.98 -1.43
C ARG A 194 15.71 -0.92 -2.13
N PRO A 195 16.09 0.37 -2.22
CA PRO A 195 15.27 1.37 -2.91
C PRO A 195 15.07 1.06 -4.40
N VAL A 196 16.10 0.51 -5.06
CA VAL A 196 16.08 0.12 -6.47
C VAL A 196 15.13 -1.06 -6.68
N LEU A 197 15.26 -2.11 -5.86
CA LEU A 197 14.39 -3.29 -5.90
C LEU A 197 12.92 -2.92 -5.68
N ILE A 198 12.61 -2.08 -4.68
CA ILE A 198 11.24 -1.61 -4.42
C ILE A 198 10.71 -0.77 -5.59
N ALA A 199 11.54 0.10 -6.18
CA ALA A 199 11.13 0.94 -7.30
C ALA A 199 10.79 0.09 -8.54
N GLN A 200 11.63 -0.88 -8.88
CA GLN A 200 11.46 -1.77 -10.02
C GLN A 200 10.29 -2.75 -9.80
N ARG A 201 10.33 -3.50 -8.69
CA ARG A 201 9.47 -4.69 -8.46
C ARG A 201 8.29 -4.45 -7.52
N GLY A 202 8.22 -3.29 -6.88
CA GLY A 202 7.24 -3.02 -5.82
C GLY A 202 7.52 -3.79 -4.54
N LEU A 203 6.71 -3.57 -3.50
CA LEU A 203 6.97 -4.13 -2.17
C LEU A 203 6.86 -5.66 -2.13
N GLY A 204 5.87 -6.24 -2.80
CA GLY A 204 5.70 -7.70 -2.87
C GLY A 204 6.79 -8.40 -3.68
N GLY A 205 7.26 -7.77 -4.76
CA GLY A 205 8.40 -8.29 -5.53
C GLY A 205 9.71 -8.20 -4.75
N TYR A 206 9.93 -7.10 -4.03
CA TYR A 206 11.04 -6.95 -3.10
C TYR A 206 11.04 -8.03 -2.01
N ALA A 207 9.89 -8.26 -1.35
CA ALA A 207 9.78 -9.28 -0.30
C ALA A 207 10.20 -10.67 -0.80
N ARG A 208 9.72 -11.07 -1.98
CA ARG A 208 10.10 -12.35 -2.60
C ARG A 208 11.60 -12.46 -2.88
N VAL A 209 12.22 -11.39 -3.38
CA VAL A 209 13.67 -11.36 -3.62
C VAL A 209 14.42 -11.48 -2.30
N MET A 210 13.99 -10.79 -1.25
CA MET A 210 14.62 -10.84 0.07
C MET A 210 14.47 -12.19 0.76
N ASP A 211 13.36 -12.89 0.60
CA ASP A 211 13.17 -14.24 1.15
C ASP A 211 14.20 -15.23 0.56
N LEU A 212 14.41 -15.16 -0.75
CA LEU A 212 15.41 -15.96 -1.46
C LEU A 212 16.84 -15.55 -1.07
N PHE A 213 17.11 -14.25 -0.97
CA PHE A 213 18.41 -13.74 -0.53
C PHE A 213 18.75 -14.21 0.89
N ALA A 214 17.82 -14.07 1.84
CA ALA A 214 18.01 -14.53 3.21
C ALA A 214 18.20 -16.06 3.28
N ALA A 215 17.55 -16.82 2.39
CA ALA A 215 17.79 -18.26 2.29
C ALA A 215 19.22 -18.56 1.83
N ALA A 216 19.71 -17.89 0.79
CA ALA A 216 21.09 -18.03 0.31
C ALA A 216 22.12 -17.60 1.37
N GLU A 217 21.92 -16.43 1.99
CA GLU A 217 22.78 -15.89 3.05
C GLU A 217 22.93 -16.87 4.23
N ARG A 218 21.82 -17.47 4.70
CA ARG A 218 21.88 -18.49 5.77
C ARG A 218 22.74 -19.69 5.40
N LYS A 219 22.72 -20.13 4.14
CA LYS A 219 23.55 -21.25 3.66
C LYS A 219 25.02 -20.86 3.55
N VAL A 220 25.31 -19.64 3.09
CA VAL A 220 26.67 -19.08 3.12
C VAL A 220 27.20 -19.00 4.56
N ASN A 221 26.38 -18.52 5.50
CA ASN A 221 26.74 -18.47 6.93
C ASN A 221 26.99 -19.86 7.49
N ARG A 222 26.16 -20.86 7.15
CA ARG A 222 26.38 -22.25 7.59
C ARG A 222 27.68 -22.83 7.04
N ALA A 223 27.98 -22.59 5.76
CA ALA A 223 29.22 -23.04 5.14
C ALA A 223 30.45 -22.42 5.82
N TRP A 224 30.41 -21.12 6.08
CA TRP A 224 31.50 -20.41 6.76
C TRP A 224 31.69 -20.92 8.20
N SER A 225 30.63 -21.04 8.99
CA SER A 225 30.70 -21.54 10.37
C SER A 225 31.21 -22.98 10.44
N ALA A 226 30.70 -23.88 9.60
CA ALA A 226 31.19 -25.26 9.54
C ALA A 226 32.68 -25.33 9.17
N ALA A 227 33.15 -24.44 8.29
CA ALA A 227 34.57 -24.35 7.97
C ALA A 227 35.41 -23.83 9.15
N ALA A 228 34.94 -22.79 9.84
CA ALA A 228 35.59 -22.26 11.04
C ALA A 228 35.69 -23.30 12.16
N ASP A 229 34.69 -24.18 12.26
CA ASP A 229 34.65 -25.29 13.23
C ASP A 229 35.45 -26.52 12.78
N GLY A 230 36.05 -26.50 11.57
CA GLY A 230 36.87 -27.60 11.04
C GLY A 230 36.07 -28.75 10.41
N VAL A 231 34.77 -28.57 10.15
CA VAL A 231 33.86 -29.60 9.61
C VAL A 231 33.72 -29.45 8.09
N LEU A 232 34.72 -29.98 7.34
CA LEU A 232 34.82 -29.75 5.89
C LEU A 232 33.61 -30.27 5.09
N HIS A 233 33.19 -31.51 5.32
CA HIS A 233 32.11 -32.13 4.55
C HIS A 233 30.79 -31.34 4.66
N GLU A 234 30.47 -30.86 5.87
CA GLU A 234 29.29 -30.03 6.11
C GLU A 234 29.42 -28.68 5.41
N SER A 235 30.61 -28.06 5.49
CA SER A 235 30.88 -26.81 4.80
C SER A 235 30.70 -26.93 3.28
N GLN A 236 31.22 -28.00 2.67
CA GLN A 236 31.05 -28.27 1.25
C GLN A 236 29.58 -28.51 0.87
N SER A 237 28.84 -29.28 1.66
CA SER A 237 27.39 -29.47 1.44
C SER A 237 26.63 -28.16 1.51
N ALA A 238 26.97 -27.28 2.47
CA ALA A 238 26.33 -25.99 2.61
C ALA A 238 26.68 -25.02 1.46
N ILE A 239 27.89 -25.10 0.87
CA ILE A 239 28.26 -24.36 -0.35
C ILE A 239 27.39 -24.79 -1.53
N ASP A 240 27.17 -26.09 -1.71
CA ASP A 240 26.33 -26.62 -2.79
C ASP A 240 24.87 -26.15 -2.66
N GLU A 241 24.35 -26.13 -1.42
CA GLU A 241 23.03 -25.57 -1.13
C GLU A 241 22.97 -24.06 -1.36
N ALA A 242 24.01 -23.31 -0.96
CA ALA A 242 24.11 -21.87 -1.18
C ALA A 242 24.13 -21.53 -2.67
N ALA A 243 24.88 -22.28 -3.49
CA ALA A 243 24.93 -22.10 -4.93
C ALA A 243 23.55 -22.34 -5.57
N THR A 244 22.82 -23.37 -5.13
CA THR A 244 21.46 -23.66 -5.60
C THR A 244 20.48 -22.55 -5.23
N ALA A 245 20.56 -22.02 -4.01
CA ALA A 245 19.74 -20.88 -3.57
C ALA A 245 20.08 -19.60 -4.36
N CYS A 246 21.36 -19.37 -4.68
CA CYS A 246 21.78 -18.24 -5.50
C CYS A 246 21.27 -18.34 -6.94
N GLU A 247 21.24 -19.52 -7.54
CA GLU A 247 20.62 -19.75 -8.86
C GLU A 247 19.13 -19.36 -8.87
N GLN A 248 18.38 -19.74 -7.83
CA GLN A 248 16.98 -19.33 -7.70
C GLN A 248 16.85 -17.81 -7.55
N LEU A 249 17.75 -17.19 -6.77
CA LEU A 249 17.79 -15.75 -6.60
C LEU A 249 18.10 -15.03 -7.92
N VAL A 250 19.11 -15.49 -8.69
CA VAL A 250 19.46 -14.95 -10.02
C VAL A 250 18.24 -14.97 -10.94
N ARG A 251 17.55 -16.10 -11.04
CA ARG A 251 16.33 -16.23 -11.87
C ARG A 251 15.22 -15.30 -11.40
N CYS A 252 15.11 -15.07 -10.09
CA CYS A 252 14.14 -14.15 -9.54
C CYS A 252 14.48 -12.70 -9.91
N VAL A 253 15.74 -12.28 -9.80
CA VAL A 253 16.17 -10.89 -10.07
C VAL A 253 16.39 -10.57 -11.55
N ALA A 254 16.48 -11.58 -12.42
CA ALA A 254 16.58 -11.38 -13.86
C ALA A 254 15.43 -10.49 -14.41
N PRO A 255 15.71 -9.62 -15.39
CA PRO A 255 14.68 -8.83 -16.06
C PRO A 255 13.68 -9.77 -16.77
N ALA A 256 12.40 -9.47 -16.62
CA ALA A 256 11.30 -10.16 -17.32
C ALA A 256 11.22 -9.72 -18.78
#